data_AF-N4WEX1-F1
#
_entry.id   AF-N4WEX1-F1
#
_cell.length_a   1.000
_cell.length_b   1.000
_cell.length_c   1.000
_cell.angle_alpha   90.00
_cell.angle_beta   90.00
_cell.angle_gamma   90.00
#
_symmetry.space_group_name_H-M   'P 1'
#
loop_
_entity.id
_entity.type
_entity.pdbx_description
1 polymer ?
#
loop_
_entity_poly.entity_id
_entity_poly.type
_entity_poly.pdbx_seq_one_letter_code
_entity_poly.pdbx_strand_id
1 'polypeptide(L)'
;MDYIITNPFDKITLPKPQDQYYIKVNGKRENFYSKQELKDFLHAIEDEPLNHTFFHLAAYTGARKGELLALNWSDINFANKTIHIYKNLYFEKKQNQLLTTKYPSSDRIIAIDNDTISVLREWKQEQMKQYKSINQSFLEDDLQPVFTK
;
A
#
# COMPACT_ATOMS: atom_id res chain seq x y z
N MET A 1 12.19 -42.58 -23.84
CA MET A 1 12.25 -41.11 -23.89
C MET A 1 10.81 -40.70 -24.12
N ASP A 2 10.10 -40.44 -23.03
CA ASP A 2 8.64 -40.42 -23.04
C ASP A 2 8.17 -39.04 -23.46
N TYR A 3 7.70 -38.95 -24.70
CA TYR A 3 7.14 -37.73 -25.24
C TYR A 3 5.68 -37.59 -24.81
N ILE A 4 5.38 -36.45 -24.21
CA ILE A 4 4.00 -36.05 -23.92
C ILE A 4 3.39 -35.56 -25.24
N ILE A 5 2.48 -36.35 -25.82
CA ILE A 5 1.88 -36.12 -27.15
C ILE A 5 0.80 -35.03 -27.08
N THR A 6 0.21 -34.81 -25.92
CA THR A 6 -0.92 -33.88 -25.71
C THR A 6 -0.69 -33.02 -24.47
N ASN A 7 -1.12 -31.76 -24.53
CA ASN A 7 -0.92 -30.83 -23.43
C ASN A 7 -1.75 -31.28 -22.21
N PRO A 8 -1.12 -31.61 -21.06
CA PRO A 8 -1.81 -32.08 -19.86
C PRO A 8 -2.75 -31.02 -19.26
N PHE A 9 -2.67 -29.78 -19.74
CA PHE A 9 -3.48 -28.65 -19.33
C PHE A 9 -4.74 -28.42 -20.19
N ASP A 10 -4.97 -29.21 -21.25
CA ASP A 10 -6.15 -29.07 -22.13
C ASP A 10 -7.49 -29.33 -21.42
N LYS A 11 -7.46 -29.97 -20.25
CA LYS A 11 -8.64 -30.26 -19.43
C LYS A 11 -8.78 -29.34 -18.21
N ILE A 12 -7.93 -28.33 -18.05
CA ILE A 12 -8.15 -27.36 -16.97
C ILE A 12 -9.27 -26.42 -17.39
N THR A 13 -10.25 -26.24 -16.50
CA THR A 13 -11.19 -25.13 -16.60
C THR A 13 -10.42 -23.83 -16.41
N LEU A 14 -10.22 -23.08 -17.48
CA LEU A 14 -9.65 -21.74 -17.40
C LEU A 14 -10.51 -20.87 -16.47
N PRO A 15 -9.91 -20.02 -15.64
CA PRO A 15 -10.67 -19.10 -14.81
C PRO A 15 -11.60 -18.27 -15.70
N LYS A 16 -12.84 -18.08 -15.24
CA LYS A 16 -13.85 -17.31 -15.98
C LYS A 16 -13.23 -15.97 -16.42
N PRO A 17 -13.43 -15.55 -17.69
CA PRO A 17 -12.93 -14.26 -18.15
C PRO A 17 -13.38 -13.17 -17.17
N GLN A 18 -12.44 -12.30 -16.78
CA GLN A 18 -12.54 -11.42 -15.62
C GLN A 18 -13.72 -10.43 -15.64
N ASP A 19 -14.50 -10.41 -16.72
CA ASP A 19 -15.61 -9.49 -16.99
C ASP A 19 -16.71 -9.42 -15.90
N GLN A 20 -16.73 -10.34 -14.93
CA GLN A 20 -17.68 -10.35 -13.81
C GLN A 20 -17.32 -9.41 -12.63
N TYR A 21 -16.11 -8.85 -12.59
CA TYR A 21 -15.61 -8.04 -11.46
C TYR A 21 -15.54 -6.52 -11.74
N TYR A 22 -16.14 -6.05 -12.84
CA TYR A 22 -16.07 -4.64 -13.25
C TYR A 22 -17.48 -4.05 -13.38
N ILE A 23 -17.64 -2.78 -12.99
CA ILE A 23 -18.85 -2.01 -13.30
C ILE A 23 -18.81 -1.71 -14.81
N LYS A 24 -19.88 -2.06 -15.52
CA LYS A 24 -20.02 -1.79 -16.96
C LYS A 24 -20.80 -0.49 -17.14
N VAL A 25 -20.13 0.59 -17.53
CA VAL A 25 -20.76 1.83 -17.98
C VAL A 25 -20.57 1.93 -19.50
N ASN A 26 -21.67 2.08 -20.25
CA ASN A 26 -21.65 2.18 -21.73
C ASN A 26 -20.89 1.06 -22.45
N GLY A 27 -20.96 -0.18 -21.94
CA GLY A 27 -20.33 -1.35 -22.56
C GLY A 27 -18.81 -1.45 -22.40
N LYS A 28 -18.18 -0.54 -21.64
CA LYS A 28 -16.74 -0.55 -21.35
C LYS A 28 -16.47 -0.84 -19.87
N ARG A 29 -15.31 -1.45 -19.61
CA ARG A 29 -14.82 -1.87 -18.29
C ARG A 29 -14.32 -0.64 -17.53
N GLU A 30 -15.04 -0.13 -16.53
CA GLU A 30 -14.51 0.92 -15.65
C GLU A 30 -14.68 0.50 -14.19
N ASN A 31 -13.57 0.08 -13.57
CA ASN A 31 -13.47 -0.22 -12.14
C ASN A 31 -12.29 0.56 -11.56
N PHE A 32 -12.36 1.88 -11.67
CA PHE A 32 -11.36 2.80 -11.16
C PHE A 32 -12.04 4.11 -10.78
N TYR A 33 -11.45 4.84 -9.84
CA TYR A 33 -11.91 6.18 -9.49
C TYR A 33 -11.50 7.18 -10.57
N SER A 34 -12.44 8.01 -11.00
CA SER A 34 -12.09 9.27 -11.66
C SER A 34 -11.31 10.18 -10.70
N LYS A 35 -10.63 11.18 -11.26
CA LYS A 35 -9.88 12.16 -10.46
C LYS A 35 -10.76 12.87 -9.43
N GLN A 36 -12.02 13.15 -9.77
CA GLN A 36 -12.93 13.82 -8.85
C GLN A 36 -13.41 12.87 -7.76
N GLU A 37 -13.82 11.65 -8.11
CA GLU A 37 -14.27 10.65 -7.12
C GLU A 37 -13.15 10.29 -6.13
N LEU A 38 -11.90 10.20 -6.58
CA LEU A 38 -10.76 9.99 -5.70
C LEU A 38 -10.58 11.13 -4.70
N LYS A 39 -10.72 12.38 -5.16
CA LYS A 39 -10.64 13.56 -4.28
C LYS A 39 -11.78 13.57 -3.27
N ASP A 40 -13.00 13.30 -3.73
CA ASP A 40 -14.18 13.27 -2.87
C ASP A 40 -14.05 12.15 -1.82
N PHE A 41 -13.51 10.99 -2.21
CA PHE A 41 -13.21 9.89 -1.30
C PHE A 41 -12.17 10.28 -0.24
N LEU A 42 -11.03 10.87 -0.64
CA LEU A 42 -9.99 11.29 0.30
C LEU A 42 -10.51 12.36 1.27
N HIS A 43 -11.28 13.33 0.77
CA HIS A 43 -11.93 14.34 1.62
C HIS A 43 -12.93 13.72 2.60
N ALA A 44 -13.69 12.70 2.20
CA ALA A 44 -14.65 12.03 3.08
C ALA A 44 -14.02 11.29 4.28
N ILE A 45 -12.73 10.96 4.21
CA ILE A 45 -11.99 10.25 5.26
C ILE A 45 -10.93 11.13 5.95
N GLU A 46 -10.92 12.44 5.67
CA GLU A 46 -9.92 13.38 6.19
C GLU A 46 -9.89 13.41 7.73
N ASP A 47 -11.04 13.22 8.39
CA ASP A 47 -11.17 13.14 9.84
C ASP A 47 -10.62 11.84 10.46
N GLU A 48 -10.17 10.89 9.64
CA GLU A 48 -9.52 9.65 10.06
C GLU A 48 -8.04 9.62 9.60
N PRO A 49 -7.11 10.27 10.34
CA PRO A 49 -5.74 10.52 9.88
C PRO A 49 -4.98 9.29 9.38
N LEU A 50 -5.18 8.14 10.03
CA LEU A 50 -4.56 6.87 9.64
C LEU A 50 -5.06 6.41 8.27
N ASN A 51 -6.38 6.39 8.08
CA ASN A 51 -7.00 5.92 6.84
C ASN A 51 -6.75 6.92 5.72
N HIS A 52 -6.88 8.22 5.98
CA HIS A 52 -6.54 9.28 5.05
C HIS A 52 -5.11 9.13 4.53
N THR A 53 -4.12 9.02 5.44
CA THR A 53 -2.71 8.88 5.08
C THR A 53 -2.45 7.61 4.28
N PHE A 54 -3.07 6.50 4.65
CA PHE A 54 -2.91 5.23 3.96
C PHE A 54 -3.41 5.29 2.51
N PHE A 55 -4.64 5.78 2.31
CA PHE A 55 -5.24 5.87 0.98
C PHE A 55 -4.60 6.97 0.12
N HIS A 56 -4.16 8.07 0.74
CA HIS A 56 -3.37 9.11 0.05
C HIS A 56 -2.06 8.51 -0.48
N LEU A 57 -1.28 7.82 0.34
CA LEU A 57 -0.06 7.16 -0.14
C LEU A 57 -0.34 6.13 -1.23
N ALA A 58 -1.39 5.31 -1.09
CA ALA A 58 -1.75 4.32 -2.09
C ALA A 58 -2.07 4.98 -3.45
N ALA A 59 -2.79 6.10 -3.44
CA ALA A 59 -3.20 6.81 -4.64
C ALA A 59 -2.04 7.55 -5.33
N TYR A 60 -1.14 8.19 -4.56
CA TYR A 60 -0.09 9.05 -5.12
C TYR A 60 1.22 8.31 -5.43
N THR A 61 1.51 7.20 -4.74
CA THR A 61 2.75 6.43 -4.95
C THR A 61 2.56 5.18 -5.79
N GLY A 62 1.32 4.67 -5.91
CA GLY A 62 1.03 3.40 -6.55
C GLY A 62 1.66 2.18 -5.84
N ALA A 63 2.13 2.34 -4.60
CA ALA A 63 2.70 1.25 -3.81
C ALA A 63 1.63 0.21 -3.47
N ARG A 64 2.04 -1.06 -3.39
CA ARG A 64 1.14 -2.16 -3.03
C ARG A 64 0.79 -2.05 -1.55
N LYS A 65 -0.43 -2.48 -1.18
CA LYS A 65 -0.90 -2.52 0.21
C LYS A 65 0.13 -3.08 1.19
N GLY A 66 0.72 -4.24 0.89
CA GLY A 66 1.69 -4.86 1.79
C GLY A 66 3.02 -4.09 1.90
N GLU A 67 3.41 -3.37 0.85
CA GLU A 67 4.58 -2.48 0.87
C GLU A 67 4.31 -1.28 1.80
N LEU A 68 3.14 -0.65 1.68
CA LEU A 68 2.73 0.45 2.54
C LEU A 68 2.65 0.04 4.00
N LEU A 69 2.03 -1.10 4.30
CA LEU A 69 1.90 -1.63 5.66
C LEU A 69 3.25 -2.05 6.28
N ALA A 70 4.30 -2.20 5.47
CA ALA A 70 5.63 -2.55 5.92
C ALA A 70 6.53 -1.32 6.16
N LEU A 71 6.05 -0.10 5.90
CA LEU A 71 6.82 1.12 6.06
C LEU A 71 7.07 1.44 7.54
N ASN A 72 8.30 1.80 7.84
CA ASN A 72 8.73 2.47 9.06
C ASN A 72 9.01 3.95 8.76
N TRP A 73 9.02 4.80 9.79
CA TRP A 73 9.27 6.23 9.59
C TRP A 73 10.64 6.54 9.00
N SER A 74 11.65 5.70 9.25
CA SER A 74 12.98 5.86 8.67
C SER A 74 13.05 5.58 7.16
N ASP A 75 12.07 4.86 6.60
CA ASP A 75 11.97 4.63 5.16
C ASP A 75 11.56 5.92 4.41
N ILE A 76 11.09 6.94 5.14
CA ILE A 76 10.63 8.22 4.59
C ILE A 76 11.69 9.29 4.80
N ASN A 77 12.30 9.73 3.71
CA ASN A 77 13.22 10.86 3.73
C ASN A 77 12.45 12.17 3.51
N PHE A 78 12.11 12.86 4.60
CA PHE A 78 11.40 14.14 4.55
C PHE A 78 12.19 15.28 3.91
N ALA A 79 13.53 15.23 3.91
CA ALA A 79 14.38 16.27 3.34
C ALA A 79 14.41 16.15 1.81
N ASN A 80 14.64 14.93 1.31
CA ASN A 80 14.70 14.64 -0.12
C ASN A 80 13.34 14.35 -0.75
N LYS A 81 12.28 14.25 0.07
CA LYS A 81 10.90 13.93 -0.33
C LYS A 81 10.81 12.61 -1.08
N THR A 82 11.33 11.56 -0.45
CA THR A 82 11.35 10.23 -1.04
C THR A 82 10.93 9.15 -0.05
N ILE A 83 10.34 8.07 -0.55
CA ILE A 83 10.02 6.85 0.21
C ILE A 83 10.83 5.70 -0.36
N HIS A 84 11.55 4.97 0.50
CA HIS A 84 12.28 3.77 0.12
C HIS A 84 11.40 2.53 0.32
N ILE A 85 11.10 1.81 -0.77
CA ILE A 85 10.24 0.63 -0.75
C ILE A 85 11.08 -0.61 -1.05
N TYR A 86 11.36 -1.38 0.00
CA TYR A 86 12.14 -2.63 -0.05
C TYR A 86 11.59 -3.73 0.88
N LYS A 87 10.48 -3.45 1.58
CA LYS A 87 9.79 -4.37 2.51
C LYS A 87 8.36 -4.60 2.03
N ASN A 88 7.82 -5.77 2.35
CA ASN A 88 6.43 -6.12 2.07
C ASN A 88 5.88 -6.99 3.20
N LEU A 89 4.77 -6.56 3.80
CA LEU A 89 4.04 -7.29 4.82
C LEU A 89 2.99 -8.18 4.15
N TYR A 90 3.13 -9.49 4.32
CA TYR A 90 2.19 -10.48 3.80
C TYR A 90 1.54 -11.27 4.94
N PHE A 91 0.28 -11.67 4.75
CA PHE A 91 -0.45 -12.46 5.73
C PHE A 91 -0.56 -13.91 5.24
N GLU A 92 0.10 -14.82 5.94
CA GLU A 92 0.05 -16.25 5.62
C GLU A 92 -0.34 -17.05 6.87
N LYS A 93 -1.27 -18.02 6.72
CA LYS A 93 -1.63 -18.98 7.79
C LYS A 93 -1.95 -18.32 9.15
N LYS A 94 -2.68 -17.19 9.13
CA LYS A 94 -3.06 -16.39 10.32
C LYS A 94 -1.89 -15.67 11.03
N GLN A 95 -0.73 -15.56 10.39
CA GLN A 95 0.43 -14.86 10.94
C GLN A 95 0.90 -13.78 9.95
N ASN A 96 1.25 -12.61 10.50
CA ASN A 96 1.92 -11.56 9.74
C ASN A 96 3.36 -11.99 9.48
N GLN A 97 3.77 -12.05 8.22
CA GLN A 97 5.16 -12.29 7.81
C GLN A 97 5.68 -11.04 7.10
N LEU A 98 6.70 -10.42 7.69
CA LEU A 98 7.43 -9.34 7.04
C LEU A 98 8.48 -9.96 6.12
N LEU A 99 8.34 -9.73 4.81
CA LEU A 99 9.30 -10.15 3.81
C LEU A 99 10.07 -8.94 3.32
N THR A 100 11.39 -9.04 3.32
CA THR A 100 12.24 -8.11 2.58
C THR A 100 12.32 -8.56 1.13
N THR A 101 12.55 -7.62 0.23
CA THR A 101 12.69 -7.94 -1.19
C THR A 101 13.86 -8.89 -1.41
N LYS A 102 13.56 -10.12 -1.86
CA LYS A 102 14.57 -11.15 -2.20
C LYS A 102 15.42 -10.76 -3.41
N TYR A 103 14.97 -9.79 -4.22
CA TYR A 103 15.61 -9.38 -5.47
C TYR A 103 15.82 -7.85 -5.55
N PRO A 104 16.97 -7.38 -6.06
CA PRO A 104 17.27 -5.94 -6.20
C PRO A 104 16.27 -5.18 -7.08
N SER A 105 15.63 -5.85 -8.03
CA SER A 105 14.66 -5.23 -8.95
C SER A 105 13.37 -4.75 -8.28
N SER A 106 13.11 -5.21 -7.05
CA SER A 106 11.94 -4.80 -6.27
C SER A 106 12.22 -3.70 -5.25
N ASP A 107 13.50 -3.37 -5.03
CA ASP A 107 13.96 -2.24 -4.23
C ASP A 107 13.92 -0.95 -5.07
N ARG A 108 13.20 0.06 -4.57
CA ARG A 108 13.06 1.34 -5.29
C ARG A 108 12.85 2.52 -4.35
N ILE A 109 13.22 3.70 -4.83
CA ILE A 109 12.96 4.98 -4.19
C ILE A 109 11.88 5.71 -4.99
N ILE A 110 10.80 6.12 -4.34
CA ILE A 110 9.69 6.88 -4.96
C ILE A 110 9.78 8.33 -4.47
N ALA A 111 9.78 9.28 -5.40
CA ALA A 111 9.64 10.70 -5.08
C ALA A 111 8.18 11.04 -4.77
N ILE A 112 7.96 11.86 -3.75
CA ILE A 112 6.64 12.31 -3.31
C ILE A 112 6.55 13.84 -3.32
N ASP A 113 5.35 14.35 -3.52
CA ASP A 113 5.06 15.78 -3.58
C ASP A 113 4.98 16.41 -2.18
N ASN A 114 4.87 17.75 -2.14
CA ASN A 114 4.81 18.51 -0.89
C ASN A 114 3.55 18.22 -0.09
N ASP A 115 2.42 17.96 -0.74
CA ASP A 115 1.16 17.73 -0.06
C ASP A 115 1.22 16.37 0.66
N THR A 116 1.74 15.35 -0.02
CA THR A 116 2.03 14.04 0.59
C THR A 116 2.99 14.15 1.79
N ILE A 117 4.01 15.01 1.72
CA ILE A 117 4.92 15.26 2.85
C ILE A 117 4.18 15.90 4.03
N SER A 118 3.29 16.85 3.77
CA SER A 118 2.48 17.50 4.82
C SER A 118 1.58 16.49 5.51
N VAL A 119 0.84 15.68 4.74
CA VAL A 119 -0.02 14.59 5.26
C VAL A 119 0.80 13.63 6.14
N LEU A 120 1.98 13.20 5.70
CA LEU A 120 2.85 12.32 6.49
C LEU A 120 3.34 12.96 7.79
N ARG A 121 3.66 14.26 7.79
CA ARG A 121 4.10 14.97 9.00
C ARG A 121 2.97 15.11 10.01
N GLU A 122 1.78 15.48 9.54
CA GLU A 122 0.58 15.59 10.37
C GLU A 122 0.25 14.24 11.01
N TRP A 123 0.28 13.17 10.22
CA TRP A 123 0.08 11.82 10.73
C TRP A 123 1.14 11.41 11.77
N LYS A 124 2.43 11.67 11.51
CA LYS A 124 3.49 11.36 12.47
C LYS A 124 3.26 12.03 13.83
N GLN A 125 2.87 13.31 13.80
CA GLN A 125 2.55 14.06 15.01
C GLN A 125 1.33 13.49 15.74
N GLU A 126 0.28 13.14 15.01
CA GLU A 126 -0.92 12.57 15.59
C GLU A 126 -0.67 11.18 16.20
N GLN A 127 0.09 10.33 15.51
CA GLN A 127 0.53 9.04 16.05
C GLN A 127 1.33 9.21 17.35
N MET A 128 2.26 10.17 17.41
CA MET A 128 3.00 10.46 18.65
C MET A 128 2.08 10.88 19.80
N LYS A 129 1.04 11.69 19.54
CA LYS A 129 0.04 12.06 20.56
C LYS A 129 -0.75 10.86 21.03
N GLN A 130 -1.16 9.97 20.12
CA GLN A 130 -1.90 8.75 20.44
C GLN A 130 -1.08 7.82 21.34
N TYR A 131 0.20 7.60 21.04
CA TYR A 131 1.09 6.81 21.89
C TYR A 131 1.24 7.43 23.29
N LYS A 132 1.40 8.75 23.35
CA LYS A 132 1.48 9.48 24.62
C LYS A 132 0.19 9.38 25.44
N SER A 133 -0.99 9.40 24.81
CA SER A 133 -2.27 9.33 25.53
C SER A 133 -2.51 7.96 26.16
N ILE A 134 -1.96 6.89 25.58
CA ILE A 134 -2.02 5.53 26.12
C ILE A 134 -0.80 5.15 26.98
N ASN A 135 0.04 6.12 27.36
CA ASN A 135 1.30 5.94 28.12
C ASN A 135 2.27 4.91 27.49
N GLN A 136 2.28 4.79 26.16
CA GLN A 136 3.25 3.99 25.43
C GLN A 136 4.34 4.88 24.83
N SER A 137 5.57 4.37 24.79
CA SER A 137 6.68 5.06 24.14
C SER A 137 6.55 4.94 22.63
N PHE A 138 6.61 6.06 21.92
CA PHE A 138 6.88 6.09 20.49
C PHE A 138 8.30 5.57 20.26
N LEU A 139 8.45 4.56 19.39
CA LEU A 139 9.75 3.92 19.14
C LEU A 139 10.66 4.84 18.31
N GLU A 140 11.92 4.45 18.17
CA GLU A 140 12.83 5.07 17.20
C GLU A 140 12.29 4.89 15.77
N ASP A 141 12.59 5.85 14.89
CA ASP A 141 12.04 5.89 13.52
C ASP A 141 12.31 4.60 12.71
N ASP A 142 13.40 3.89 13.01
CA ASP A 142 13.77 2.61 12.37
C ASP A 142 12.84 1.45 12.75
N LEU A 143 12.22 1.53 13.92
CA LEU A 143 11.38 0.48 14.48
C LEU A 143 9.91 0.86 14.55
N GLN A 144 9.58 2.16 14.43
CA GLN A 144 8.21 2.65 14.49
C GLN A 144 7.53 2.49 13.12
N PRO A 145 6.51 1.62 13.00
CA PRO A 145 5.77 1.50 11.76
C PRO A 145 4.94 2.77 11.51
N VAL A 146 4.82 3.13 10.23
CA VAL A 146 4.00 4.27 9.80
C VAL A 146 2.53 3.98 10.09
N PHE A 147 2.06 2.76 9.83
CA PHE A 147 0.67 2.38 10.03
C PHE A 147 0.52 1.43 11.22
N THR A 148 0.09 1.98 12.35
CA THR A 148 -0.21 1.23 13.58
C THR A 148 -1.55 1.71 14.14
N LYS A 149 -2.30 0.80 14.77
CA LYS A 149 -3.54 1.13 15.48
C LYS A 149 -3.30 1.21 16.97
#